data_AF-A0A9P5V424-F1
#
_entry.id   AF-A0A9P5V424-F1
#
_cell.length_a   1.000
_cell.length_b   1.000
_cell.length_c   1.000
_cell.angle_alpha   90.00
_cell.angle_beta   90.00
_cell.angle_gamma   90.00
#
_symmetry.space_group_name_H-M   'P 1'
#
loop_
_entity.id
_entity.type
_entity.pdbx_description
1 polymer ?
#
loop_
_entity_poly.entity_id
_entity_poly.type
_entity_poly.pdbx_seq_one_letter_code
_entity_poly.pdbx_strand_id
1 'polypeptide(L)'
;MAFQTDQEAQQQLFADTLIKLQIHSALAKERIHHNKSPLPLLAQSCSLLDNLPTSTSSSTTTPTHWTPAQRTLIDALKIDVWTALADACIQASDLIQAEASLQRLATLQDAAAGPFSWRAQKKSKSKKLSNSSNTSVTDAAHSGPTDEHRQAAAGLIQTWNKLRQVHTDMGKLDMANNFGKRIQKMNEVLQNAALPSYIPTTTTP
;
A
#
# COMPACT_ATOMS: atom_id res chain seq x y z
N MET A 1 -30.49 9.57 19.30
CA MET A 1 -30.95 8.40 18.51
C MET A 1 -30.30 8.33 17.11
N ALA A 2 -30.09 9.43 16.38
CA ALA A 2 -29.47 9.41 15.03
C ALA A 2 -28.00 8.89 14.97
N PHE A 3 -27.19 9.11 16.00
CA PHE A 3 -25.79 8.63 16.03
C PHE A 3 -25.67 7.09 16.15
N GLN A 4 -26.66 6.44 16.76
CA GLN A 4 -26.62 4.99 17.00
C GLN A 4 -27.00 4.22 15.73
N THR A 5 -27.96 4.75 14.96
CA THR A 5 -28.36 4.22 13.64
C THR A 5 -27.25 4.34 12.60
N ASP A 6 -26.45 5.42 12.64
CA ASP A 6 -25.32 5.62 11.71
C ASP A 6 -24.16 4.64 11.98
N GLN A 7 -23.91 4.33 13.26
CA GLN A 7 -22.89 3.36 13.64
C GLN A 7 -23.29 1.93 13.24
N GLU A 8 -24.55 1.56 13.45
CA GLU A 8 -25.09 0.26 13.01
C GLU A 8 -25.05 0.12 11.48
N ALA A 9 -25.39 1.18 10.75
CA ALA A 9 -25.30 1.19 9.28
C ALA A 9 -23.86 1.01 8.78
N GLN A 10 -22.87 1.63 9.43
CA GLN A 10 -21.44 1.46 9.10
C GLN A 10 -20.95 0.05 9.41
N GLN A 11 -21.37 -0.51 10.54
CA GLN A 11 -21.05 -1.89 10.93
C GLN A 11 -21.64 -2.89 9.92
N GLN A 12 -22.89 -2.66 9.49
CA GLN A 12 -23.54 -3.47 8.48
C GLN A 12 -22.85 -3.35 7.12
N LEU A 13 -22.49 -2.13 6.67
CA LEU A 13 -21.74 -1.93 5.44
C LEU A 13 -20.40 -2.67 5.44
N PHE A 14 -19.69 -2.64 6.57
CA PHE A 14 -18.44 -3.39 6.73
C PHE A 14 -18.67 -4.90 6.64
N ALA A 15 -19.66 -5.44 7.36
CA ALA A 15 -19.99 -6.86 7.32
C ALA A 15 -20.41 -7.30 5.90
N ASP A 16 -21.29 -6.55 5.24
CA ASP A 16 -21.73 -6.79 3.87
C ASP A 16 -20.56 -6.79 2.89
N THR A 17 -19.60 -5.88 3.09
CA THR A 17 -18.39 -5.82 2.26
C THR A 17 -17.54 -7.08 2.43
N LEU A 18 -17.31 -7.54 3.67
CA LEU A 18 -16.57 -8.77 3.92
C LEU A 18 -17.27 -9.99 3.32
N ILE A 19 -18.59 -10.08 3.45
CA ILE A 19 -19.38 -11.18 2.86
C ILE A 19 -19.27 -11.15 1.33
N LYS A 20 -19.43 -9.98 0.70
CA LYS A 20 -19.29 -9.84 -0.76
C LYS A 20 -17.90 -10.24 -1.24
N LEU A 21 -16.84 -9.86 -0.52
CA LEU A 21 -15.47 -10.27 -0.84
C LEU A 21 -15.28 -11.79 -0.74
N GLN A 22 -15.85 -12.43 0.29
CA GLN A 22 -15.82 -13.89 0.42
C GLN A 22 -16.54 -14.58 -0.74
N ILE A 23 -17.73 -14.08 -1.12
CA ILE A 23 -18.49 -14.58 -2.26
C ILE A 23 -17.68 -14.42 -3.56
N HIS A 24 -17.12 -13.23 -3.81
CA HIS A 24 -16.28 -13.00 -4.99
C HIS A 24 -15.06 -13.94 -5.02
N SER A 25 -14.42 -14.17 -3.88
CA SER A 25 -13.29 -15.10 -3.78
C SER A 25 -13.70 -16.53 -4.12
N ALA A 26 -14.82 -17.01 -3.56
CA ALA A 26 -15.34 -18.35 -3.86
C ALA A 26 -15.68 -18.51 -5.36
N LEU A 27 -16.39 -17.53 -5.92
CA LEU A 27 -16.74 -17.51 -7.34
C LEU A 27 -15.51 -17.38 -8.25
N ALA A 28 -14.48 -16.65 -7.85
CA ALA A 28 -13.22 -16.55 -8.60
C ALA A 28 -12.50 -17.90 -8.64
N LYS A 29 -12.46 -18.64 -7.52
CA LYS A 29 -11.91 -20.01 -7.48
C LYS A 29 -12.70 -20.97 -8.37
N GLU A 30 -14.03 -20.92 -8.28
CA GLU A 30 -14.90 -21.74 -9.12
C GLU A 30 -14.70 -21.43 -10.62
N ARG A 31 -14.55 -20.14 -10.99
CA ARG A 31 -14.22 -19.74 -12.36
C ARG A 31 -12.91 -20.34 -12.83
N ILE A 32 -11.86 -20.28 -12.01
CA ILE A 32 -10.57 -20.89 -12.34
C ILE A 32 -10.73 -22.40 -12.55
N HIS A 33 -11.48 -23.09 -11.70
CA HIS A 33 -11.78 -24.52 -11.87
C HIS A 33 -12.50 -24.83 -13.20
N HIS A 34 -13.31 -23.89 -13.69
CA HIS A 34 -13.98 -23.99 -14.98
C HIS A 34 -13.21 -23.34 -16.15
N ASN A 35 -11.91 -23.07 -15.99
CA ASN A 35 -11.07 -22.40 -17.00
C ASN A 35 -11.63 -21.05 -17.48
N LYS A 36 -12.35 -20.34 -16.60
CA LYS A 36 -12.88 -18.99 -16.84
C LYS A 36 -12.01 -17.96 -16.15
N SER A 37 -11.92 -16.77 -16.74
CA SER A 37 -11.13 -15.68 -16.16
C SER A 37 -11.73 -15.18 -14.82
N PRO A 38 -10.91 -15.09 -13.76
CA PRO A 38 -11.30 -14.51 -12.47
C PRO A 38 -11.26 -12.97 -12.49
N LEU A 39 -10.69 -12.36 -13.53
CA LEU A 39 -10.41 -10.92 -13.59
C LEU A 39 -11.62 -10.03 -13.30
N PRO A 40 -12.83 -10.29 -13.84
CA PRO A 40 -13.97 -9.41 -13.56
C PRO A 40 -14.35 -9.37 -12.08
N LEU A 41 -14.27 -10.52 -11.38
CA LEU A 41 -14.61 -10.60 -9.95
C LEU A 41 -13.54 -9.94 -9.08
N LEU A 42 -12.26 -10.08 -9.46
CA LEU A 42 -11.15 -9.41 -8.78
C LEU A 42 -11.25 -7.88 -8.96
N ALA A 43 -11.54 -7.40 -10.18
CA ALA A 43 -11.75 -5.98 -10.45
C ALA A 43 -12.95 -5.40 -9.67
N GLN A 44 -14.06 -6.14 -9.59
CA GLN A 44 -15.21 -5.76 -8.76
C GLN A 44 -14.84 -5.69 -7.27
N SER A 45 -14.00 -6.61 -6.79
CA SER A 45 -13.52 -6.62 -5.40
C SER A 45 -12.61 -5.43 -5.09
N CYS A 46 -11.72 -5.06 -6.02
CA CYS A 46 -10.93 -3.83 -5.91
C CYS A 46 -11.83 -2.58 -5.83
N SER A 47 -12.80 -2.48 -6.73
CA SER A 47 -13.75 -1.35 -6.76
C SER A 47 -14.58 -1.27 -5.48
N LEU A 48 -15.06 -2.40 -4.96
CA LEU A 48 -15.81 -2.47 -3.71
C LEU A 48 -15.02 -1.88 -2.53
N LEU A 49 -13.74 -2.25 -2.43
CA LEU A 49 -12.86 -1.77 -1.36
C LEU A 49 -12.44 -0.30 -1.54
N ASP A 50 -12.16 0.14 -2.78
CA ASP A 50 -11.75 1.51 -3.06
C ASP A 50 -12.89 2.53 -2.87
N ASN A 51 -14.14 2.10 -3.03
CA ASN A 51 -15.33 2.95 -2.82
C ASN A 51 -15.85 2.97 -1.38
N LEU A 52 -15.18 2.28 -0.44
CA LEU A 52 -15.54 2.42 0.97
C LEU A 52 -15.32 3.86 1.43
N PRO A 53 -16.26 4.42 2.22
CA PRO A 53 -16.15 5.81 2.68
C PRO A 53 -14.85 6.04 3.45
N THR A 54 -14.02 6.96 2.95
CA THR A 54 -12.79 7.37 3.62
C THR A 54 -13.10 8.53 4.57
N SER A 55 -12.53 8.53 5.78
CA SER A 55 -12.80 9.51 6.85
C SER A 55 -12.45 10.98 6.53
N THR A 56 -12.09 11.31 5.28
CA THR A 56 -11.62 12.63 4.83
C THR A 56 -12.63 13.42 3.98
N SER A 57 -13.86 12.95 3.75
CA SER A 57 -14.86 13.73 3.02
C SER A 57 -15.45 14.85 3.90
N SER A 58 -14.84 16.03 3.81
CA SER A 58 -15.39 17.30 4.27
C SER A 58 -16.58 17.70 3.38
N SER A 59 -17.76 17.21 3.69
CA SER A 59 -19.03 17.77 3.21
C SER A 59 -20.16 17.14 4.02
N THR A 60 -20.69 17.92 4.95
CA THR A 60 -22.03 17.86 5.56
C THR A 60 -22.68 16.48 5.78
N THR A 61 -22.89 16.18 7.07
CA THR A 61 -23.62 15.06 7.69
C THR A 61 -22.80 13.76 7.89
N THR A 62 -22.32 13.63 9.13
CA THR A 62 -21.67 12.50 9.83
C THR A 62 -20.37 11.91 9.26
N PRO A 63 -19.22 12.06 9.97
CA PRO A 63 -17.97 11.42 9.58
C PRO A 63 -18.08 9.90 9.70
N THR A 64 -17.70 9.17 8.66
CA THR A 64 -17.51 7.71 8.74
C THR A 64 -16.38 7.39 9.69
N HIS A 65 -16.70 6.72 10.79
CA HIS A 65 -15.76 6.45 11.87
C HIS A 65 -15.43 4.96 11.90
N TRP A 66 -14.66 4.50 10.93
CA TRP A 66 -14.04 3.18 11.00
C TRP A 66 -13.18 3.09 12.25
N THR A 67 -13.33 2.00 13.00
CA THR A 67 -12.40 1.69 14.10
C THR A 67 -10.98 1.52 13.54
N PRO A 68 -9.93 1.76 14.34
CA PRO A 68 -8.55 1.50 13.90
C PRO A 68 -8.36 0.09 13.34
N ALA A 69 -8.91 -0.93 14.00
CA ALA A 69 -8.84 -2.33 13.54
C ALA A 69 -9.53 -2.54 12.18
N GLN A 70 -10.71 -1.95 11.95
CA GLN A 70 -11.40 -2.02 10.65
C GLN A 70 -10.58 -1.34 9.55
N ARG A 71 -9.94 -0.20 9.83
CA ARG A 71 -9.06 0.47 8.85
C ARG A 71 -7.89 -0.40 8.48
N THR A 72 -7.18 -0.95 9.47
CA THR A 72 -6.07 -1.88 9.23
C THR A 72 -6.51 -3.08 8.39
N LEU A 73 -7.69 -3.66 8.68
CA LEU A 73 -8.20 -4.78 7.88
C LEU A 73 -8.54 -4.36 6.44
N ILE A 74 -9.20 -3.21 6.25
CA ILE A 74 -9.55 -2.69 4.91
C ILE A 74 -8.28 -2.45 4.09
N ASP A 75 -7.25 -1.85 4.70
CA ASP A 75 -5.99 -1.56 4.00
C ASP A 75 -5.24 -2.86 3.64
N ALA A 76 -5.22 -3.85 4.54
CA ALA A 76 -4.67 -5.18 4.25
C ALA A 76 -5.43 -5.87 3.10
N LEU A 77 -6.77 -5.89 3.15
CA LEU A 77 -7.61 -6.46 2.10
C LEU A 77 -7.41 -5.76 0.76
N LYS A 78 -7.23 -4.44 0.74
CA LYS A 78 -6.90 -3.70 -0.49
C LYS A 78 -5.60 -4.20 -1.08
N ILE A 79 -4.54 -4.34 -0.27
CA ILE A 79 -3.25 -4.85 -0.73
C ILE A 79 -3.40 -6.27 -1.30
N ASP A 80 -4.10 -7.15 -0.60
CA ASP A 80 -4.27 -8.55 -1.03
C ASP A 80 -5.05 -8.67 -2.34
N VAL A 81 -6.19 -7.97 -2.46
CA VAL A 81 -7.04 -8.05 -3.66
C VAL A 81 -6.36 -7.40 -4.86
N TRP A 82 -5.69 -6.25 -4.69
CA TRP A 82 -4.93 -5.62 -5.78
C TRP A 82 -3.72 -6.47 -6.20
N THR A 83 -3.08 -7.18 -5.26
CA THR A 83 -2.02 -8.15 -5.58
C THR A 83 -2.57 -9.30 -6.43
N ALA A 84 -3.69 -9.89 -6.01
CA ALA A 84 -4.33 -10.97 -6.76
C ALA A 84 -4.78 -10.54 -8.16
N LEU A 85 -5.33 -9.33 -8.31
CA LEU A 85 -5.71 -8.79 -9.61
C LEU A 85 -4.49 -8.60 -10.51
N ALA A 86 -3.43 -7.97 -10.00
CA ALA A 86 -2.21 -7.75 -10.76
C ALA A 86 -1.60 -9.09 -11.25
N ASP A 87 -1.53 -10.09 -10.38
CA ASP A 87 -0.98 -11.41 -10.74
C ASP A 87 -1.85 -12.13 -11.76
N ALA A 88 -3.17 -12.04 -11.65
CA ALA A 88 -4.08 -12.59 -12.63
C ALA A 88 -3.95 -11.87 -14.00
N CYS A 89 -3.75 -10.55 -14.02
CA CYS A 89 -3.51 -9.80 -15.27
C CYS A 89 -2.21 -10.22 -15.93
N ILE A 90 -1.13 -10.42 -15.16
CA ILE A 90 0.15 -10.93 -15.67
C ILE A 90 -0.03 -12.32 -16.28
N GLN A 91 -0.71 -13.23 -15.59
CA GLN A 91 -0.97 -14.58 -16.09
C GLN A 91 -1.83 -14.58 -17.37
N ALA A 92 -2.73 -13.61 -17.51
CA ALA A 92 -3.55 -13.41 -18.70
C ALA A 92 -2.81 -12.67 -19.83
N SER A 93 -1.55 -12.27 -19.63
CA SER A 93 -0.76 -11.42 -20.54
C SER A 93 -1.43 -10.06 -20.84
N ASP A 94 -2.35 -9.60 -20.00
CA ASP A 94 -2.92 -8.25 -20.08
C ASP A 94 -1.96 -7.28 -19.39
N LEU A 95 -0.89 -6.93 -20.10
CA LEU A 95 0.20 -6.10 -19.57
C LEU A 95 -0.25 -4.68 -19.21
N ILE A 96 -1.30 -4.16 -19.87
CA ILE A 96 -1.83 -2.82 -19.60
C ILE A 96 -2.58 -2.81 -18.27
N GLN A 97 -3.48 -3.77 -18.06
CA GLN A 97 -4.17 -3.90 -16.77
C GLN A 97 -3.21 -4.31 -15.65
N ALA A 98 -2.20 -5.13 -15.93
CA ALA A 98 -1.15 -5.48 -14.97
C ALA A 98 -0.37 -4.23 -14.54
N GLU A 99 0.06 -3.37 -15.48
CA GLU A 99 0.74 -2.11 -15.19
C GLU A 99 -0.12 -1.23 -14.28
N ALA A 100 -1.38 -0.99 -14.65
CA ALA A 100 -2.30 -0.15 -13.88
C ALA A 100 -2.54 -0.69 -12.46
N SER A 101 -2.77 -2.00 -12.35
CA SER A 101 -3.01 -2.68 -11.07
C SER A 101 -1.80 -2.60 -10.15
N LEU A 102 -0.60 -2.84 -10.68
CA LEU A 102 0.64 -2.74 -9.92
C LEU A 102 0.97 -1.30 -9.52
N GLN A 103 0.65 -0.30 -10.34
CA GLN A 103 0.82 1.12 -9.97
C GLN A 103 -0.10 1.51 -8.80
N ARG A 104 -1.35 1.02 -8.81
CA ARG A 104 -2.28 1.22 -7.69
C ARG A 104 -1.78 0.52 -6.42
N LEU A 105 -1.35 -0.74 -6.53
CA LEU A 105 -0.77 -1.50 -5.42
C LEU A 105 0.47 -0.80 -4.83
N ALA A 106 1.38 -0.33 -5.68
CA ALA A 106 2.56 0.40 -5.25
C ALA A 106 2.21 1.69 -4.50
N THR A 107 1.11 2.36 -4.86
CA THR A 107 0.65 3.56 -4.15
C THR A 107 0.14 3.24 -2.76
N LEU A 108 -0.60 2.13 -2.60
CA LEU A 108 -1.08 1.66 -1.31
C LEU A 108 0.09 1.26 -0.39
N GLN A 109 1.04 0.49 -0.92
CA GLN A 109 2.22 0.03 -0.18
C GLN A 109 3.19 1.18 0.15
N ASP A 110 3.37 2.16 -0.74
CA ASP A 110 4.19 3.36 -0.47
C ASP A 110 3.61 4.19 0.68
N ALA A 111 2.28 4.30 0.78
CA ALA A 111 1.64 4.94 1.92
C ALA A 111 1.88 4.16 3.24
N ALA A 112 1.81 2.83 3.19
CA ALA A 112 2.07 1.96 4.33
C ALA A 112 3.57 1.86 4.72
N ALA A 113 4.49 2.19 3.82
CA ALA A 113 5.93 2.13 4.09
C ALA A 113 6.46 3.24 5.01
N GLY A 114 5.62 4.23 5.36
CA GLY A 114 5.92 5.28 6.32
C GLY A 114 7.26 6.01 6.04
N PRO A 115 8.27 5.93 6.93
CA PRO A 115 9.57 6.59 6.74
C PRO A 115 10.38 6.04 5.56
N PHE A 116 10.10 4.81 5.12
CA PHE A 116 10.72 4.22 3.95
C PHE A 116 10.06 4.67 2.64
N SER A 117 8.86 5.26 2.70
CA SER A 117 8.14 5.69 1.49
C SER A 117 9.03 6.54 0.59
N TRP A 118 8.92 6.29 -0.72
CA TRP A 118 9.64 7.05 -1.74
C TRP A 118 9.34 8.55 -1.65
N ARG A 119 8.10 8.89 -1.28
CA ARG A 119 7.65 10.27 -1.04
C ARG A 119 8.34 10.90 0.18
N ALA A 120 8.51 10.17 1.29
CA ALA A 120 9.26 10.66 2.45
C ALA A 120 10.75 10.87 2.12
N GLN A 121 11.36 9.97 1.36
CA GLN A 121 12.76 10.09 0.96
C GLN A 121 13.05 11.32 0.09
N LYS A 122 12.12 11.74 -0.78
CA LYS A 122 12.28 12.97 -1.57
C LYS A 122 12.28 14.23 -0.68
N LYS A 123 11.44 14.28 0.36
CA LYS A 123 11.38 15.42 1.29
C LYS A 123 12.66 15.54 2.13
N SER A 124 13.23 14.42 2.57
CA SER A 124 14.53 14.41 3.28
C SER A 124 15.67 14.99 2.44
N LYS A 125 15.70 14.69 1.13
CA LYS A 125 16.71 15.22 0.21
C LYS A 125 16.59 16.74 -0.02
N SER A 126 15.37 17.28 0.04
CA SER A 126 15.12 18.72 -0.09
C SER A 126 15.55 19.51 1.15
N LYS A 127 15.43 18.92 2.35
CA LYS A 127 15.87 19.55 3.61
C LYS A 127 17.39 19.67 3.73
N LYS A 128 18.16 18.79 3.06
CA LYS A 128 19.63 18.83 3.07
C LYS A 128 20.22 19.98 2.24
N LEU A 129 19.41 20.65 1.40
CA LEU A 129 19.81 21.81 0.60
C LEU A 129 19.38 23.16 1.20
N SER A 130 18.53 23.14 2.23
CA SER A 130 18.05 24.33 2.92
C SER A 130 18.50 24.29 4.38
N ASN A 131 19.81 24.49 4.59
CA ASN A 131 20.33 24.77 5.92
C ASN A 131 20.21 26.28 6.17
N SER A 132 19.04 26.76 6.60
CA SER A 132 18.93 27.98 7.40
C SER A 132 17.53 28.10 8.01
N SER A 133 17.51 28.36 9.32
CA SER A 133 16.43 28.95 10.12
C SER A 133 15.33 28.05 10.72
N ASN A 134 15.52 27.78 12.02
CA ASN A 134 14.59 27.83 13.17
C ASN A 134 13.06 27.61 13.01
N THR A 135 12.54 26.92 14.04
CA THR A 135 11.13 26.69 14.46
C THR A 135 10.29 25.80 13.53
N SER A 136 9.48 24.84 13.98
CA SER A 136 8.82 24.58 15.25
C SER A 136 8.78 23.08 15.54
N VAL A 137 8.93 22.73 16.82
CA VAL A 137 8.68 21.39 17.34
C VAL A 137 7.17 21.23 17.38
N THR A 138 6.61 20.46 16.44
CA THR A 138 5.31 19.82 16.61
C THR A 138 5.54 18.35 16.88
N ASP A 139 5.00 17.90 18.01
CA ASP A 139 4.94 16.52 18.46
C ASP A 139 4.41 15.58 17.35
N ALA A 140 5.33 14.92 16.66
CA ALA A 140 5.08 13.63 16.07
C ALA A 140 6.08 12.68 16.72
N ALA A 141 5.56 11.79 17.55
CA ALA A 141 6.32 10.81 18.31
C ALA A 141 7.47 10.21 17.49
N HIS A 142 8.66 10.25 18.08
CA HIS A 142 9.88 9.56 17.66
C HIS A 142 9.74 8.03 17.78
N SER A 143 8.69 7.43 17.22
CA SER A 143 8.67 5.98 16.99
C SER A 143 9.45 5.72 15.70
N GLY A 144 10.63 5.11 15.82
CA GLY A 144 11.44 4.70 14.68
C GLY A 144 10.71 3.77 13.71
N PRO A 145 11.35 3.38 12.59
CA PRO A 145 10.74 2.46 11.64
C PRO A 145 10.29 1.14 12.31
N THR A 146 8.98 0.87 12.31
CA THR A 146 8.37 -0.37 12.77
C THR A 146 8.59 -1.52 11.79
N ASP A 147 8.40 -2.76 12.25
CA ASP A 147 8.48 -3.96 11.40
C ASP A 147 7.43 -3.94 10.28
N GLU A 148 6.25 -3.38 10.56
CA GLU A 148 5.18 -3.18 9.58
C GLU A 148 5.63 -2.26 8.44
N HIS A 149 6.33 -1.17 8.74
CA HIS A 149 6.90 -0.28 7.72
C HIS A 149 7.95 -1.00 6.86
N ARG A 150 8.76 -1.88 7.47
CA ARG A 150 9.76 -2.68 6.74
C ARG A 150 9.09 -3.72 5.85
N GLN A 151 8.06 -4.40 6.35
CA GLN A 151 7.28 -5.37 5.58
C GLN A 151 6.58 -4.70 4.40
N ALA A 152 5.96 -3.54 4.60
CA ALA A 152 5.36 -2.75 3.51
C ALA A 152 6.40 -2.32 2.48
N ALA A 153 7.60 -1.90 2.90
CA ALA A 153 8.69 -1.56 2.00
C ALA A 153 9.21 -2.77 1.20
N ALA A 154 9.30 -3.94 1.83
CA ALA A 154 9.66 -5.19 1.14
C ALA A 154 8.59 -5.58 0.10
N GLY A 155 7.30 -5.46 0.45
CA GLY A 155 6.19 -5.64 -0.48
C GLY A 155 6.25 -4.66 -1.66
N LEU A 156 6.56 -3.39 -1.40
CA LEU A 156 6.73 -2.36 -2.43
C LEU A 156 7.88 -2.69 -3.40
N ILE A 157 8.99 -3.22 -2.89
CA ILE A 157 10.11 -3.69 -3.74
C ILE A 157 9.65 -4.83 -4.65
N GLN A 158 8.88 -5.80 -4.14
CA GLN A 158 8.34 -6.88 -4.96
C GLN A 158 7.41 -6.33 -6.06
N THR A 159 6.53 -5.38 -5.73
CA THR A 159 5.66 -4.72 -6.71
C THR A 159 6.46 -3.96 -7.77
N TRP A 160 7.53 -3.25 -7.39
CA TRP A 160 8.42 -2.60 -8.35
C TRP A 160 9.20 -3.58 -9.23
N ASN A 161 9.55 -4.76 -8.72
CA ASN A 161 10.15 -5.82 -9.54
C ASN A 161 9.15 -6.31 -10.60
N LYS A 162 7.88 -6.53 -10.22
CA LYS A 162 6.82 -6.88 -11.18
C LYS A 162 6.60 -5.77 -12.22
N LEU A 163 6.56 -4.50 -11.80
CA LEU A 163 6.45 -3.35 -12.73
C LEU A 163 7.63 -3.27 -13.69
N ARG A 164 8.86 -3.51 -13.18
CA ARG A 164 10.05 -3.58 -14.02
C ARG A 164 9.90 -4.64 -15.10
N GLN A 165 9.46 -5.85 -14.73
CA GLN A 165 9.24 -6.94 -15.69
C GLN A 165 8.17 -6.59 -16.72
N VAL A 166 6.98 -6.13 -16.28
CA VAL A 166 5.90 -5.71 -17.17
C VAL A 166 6.37 -4.63 -18.16
N HIS A 167 7.12 -3.63 -17.69
CA HIS A 167 7.67 -2.61 -18.57
C HIS A 167 8.71 -3.16 -19.56
N THR A 168 9.54 -4.11 -19.17
CA THR A 168 10.44 -4.81 -20.08
C THR A 168 9.65 -5.55 -21.15
N ASP A 169 8.60 -6.28 -20.77
CA ASP A 169 7.76 -7.06 -21.69
C ASP A 169 6.97 -6.15 -22.66
N MET A 170 6.63 -4.94 -22.24
CA MET A 170 6.03 -3.90 -23.09
C MET A 170 7.05 -3.14 -23.96
N GLY A 171 8.36 -3.42 -23.86
CA GLY A 171 9.42 -2.69 -24.56
C GLY A 171 9.74 -1.30 -24.00
N LYS A 172 9.19 -0.93 -22.83
CA LYS A 172 9.39 0.36 -22.15
C LYS A 172 10.66 0.33 -21.27
N LEU A 173 11.82 0.13 -21.89
CA LEU A 173 13.09 -0.12 -21.17
C LEU A 173 13.50 1.02 -20.22
N ASP A 174 13.23 2.28 -20.56
CA ASP A 174 13.54 3.43 -19.70
C ASP A 174 12.79 3.37 -18.37
N MET A 175 11.51 2.98 -18.41
CA MET A 175 10.70 2.79 -17.21
C MET A 175 11.19 1.60 -16.38
N ALA A 176 11.51 0.49 -17.03
CA ALA A 176 12.09 -0.68 -16.36
C ALA A 176 13.40 -0.33 -15.63
N ASN A 177 14.28 0.44 -16.28
CA ASN A 177 15.52 0.94 -15.68
C ASN A 177 15.27 1.90 -14.51
N ASN A 178 14.23 2.75 -14.60
CA ASN A 178 13.83 3.63 -13.49
C ASN A 178 13.45 2.83 -12.24
N PHE A 179 12.63 1.79 -12.40
CA PHE A 179 12.26 0.91 -11.28
C PHE A 179 13.47 0.16 -10.73
N GLY A 180 14.40 -0.31 -11.58
CA GLY A 180 15.66 -0.90 -11.12
C GLY A 180 16.45 0.01 -10.17
N LYS A 181 16.59 1.29 -10.53
CA LYS A 181 17.24 2.30 -9.66
C LYS A 181 16.49 2.53 -8.36
N ARG A 182 15.14 2.54 -8.38
CA ARG A 182 14.32 2.71 -7.17
C ARG A 182 14.46 1.54 -6.21
N ILE A 183 14.48 0.31 -6.73
CA ILE A 183 14.65 -0.91 -5.95
C ILE A 183 16.01 -0.91 -5.25
N GLN A 184 17.10 -0.63 -5.98
CA GLN A 184 18.45 -0.54 -5.41
C GLN A 184 18.49 0.46 -4.26
N LYS A 185 17.97 1.67 -4.48
CA LYS A 185 17.93 2.72 -3.46
C LYS A 185 17.10 2.34 -2.23
N MET A 186 15.97 1.65 -2.40
CA MET A 186 15.17 1.19 -1.26
C MET A 186 15.89 0.12 -0.45
N ASN A 187 16.53 -0.83 -1.12
CA ASN A 187 17.32 -1.87 -0.46
C ASN A 187 18.47 -1.27 0.36
N GLU A 188 19.19 -0.28 -0.18
CA GLU A 188 20.23 0.45 0.56
C GLU A 188 19.66 1.09 1.84
N VAL A 189 18.49 1.72 1.76
CA VAL A 189 17.85 2.35 2.92
C VAL A 189 17.41 1.32 3.96
N LEU A 190 16.86 0.18 3.52
CA LEU A 190 16.46 -0.90 4.42
C LEU A 190 17.65 -1.54 5.12
N GLN A 191 18.77 -1.74 4.41
CA GLN A 191 20.01 -2.27 4.98
C GLN A 191 20.66 -1.29 5.97
N ASN A 192 20.73 0.00 5.61
CA ASN A 192 21.27 1.04 6.49
C ASN A 192 20.44 1.22 7.77
N ALA A 193 19.12 1.01 7.68
CA ALA A 193 18.21 1.03 8.83
C ALA A 193 18.23 -0.27 9.66
N ALA A 194 19.01 -1.29 9.27
CA ALA A 194 19.17 -2.56 9.99
C ALA A 194 20.48 -2.64 10.78
N LEU A 195 21.42 -1.70 10.57
CA LEU A 195 22.65 -1.63 11.36
C LEU A 195 22.33 -1.07 12.75
N PRO A 196 22.61 -1.81 13.85
CA PRO A 196 22.51 -1.23 15.18
C PRO A 196 23.54 -0.11 15.30
N SER A 197 23.10 1.04 15.79
CA SER A 197 23.96 2.14 16.20
C SER A 197 24.88 1.63 17.32
N TYR A 198 26.05 1.09 16.96
CA TYR A 198 27.07 0.72 17.93
C TYR A 198 27.63 2.03 18.49
N ILE A 199 27.08 2.48 19.62
CA ILE A 199 27.68 3.53 20.42
C ILE A 199 28.75 2.82 21.24
N PRO A 200 30.06 3.06 21.02
CA PRO A 200 31.05 2.57 21.95
C PRO A 200 30.85 3.34 23.25
N THR A 201 30.39 2.66 24.30
CA THR A 201 30.50 3.18 25.66
C THR A 201 31.99 3.26 25.99
N THR A 202 32.58 4.44 25.79
CA THR A 202 33.85 4.80 26.41
C THR A 202 33.63 4.87 27.92
N THR A 203 33.90 3.77 28.60
CA THR A 203 34.10 3.73 30.04
C THR A 203 35.47 4.32 30.32
N THR A 204 35.53 5.54 30.85
CA THR A 204 36.75 6.09 31.45
C THR A 204 36.81 5.75 32.94
N PRO A 205 38.02 5.44 33.48
CA PRO A 205 38.23 4.93 34.84
C PRO A 205 38.01 5.98 35.94
#